data_AF-A0A0C3B7L8-F1
#
_entry.id   AF-A0A0C3B7L8-F1
#
_cell.length_a   1.000
_cell.length_b   1.000
_cell.length_c   1.000
_cell.angle_alpha   90.00
_cell.angle_beta   90.00
_cell.angle_gamma   90.00
#
_symmetry.space_group_name_H-M   'P 1'
#
loop_
_entity.id
_entity.type
_entity.pdbx_description
1 polymer ?
#
loop_
_entity_poly.entity_id
_entity_poly.type
_entity_poly.pdbx_seq_one_letter_code
_entity_poly.pdbx_strand_id
1 'polypeptide(L)'
;MEHHSKKCLKCDQKIDGAYVRCSACKVATYCTVDCQKEHWDVHQDQCVAKVTSPSDELPPYAAVAFGAPTHNLTHIEIQREKESAMMEEFYNWRKIWYNTITKCTISMLSCEPYGLDKLRTHGLAIWVSERTEYSNLDASKAYISERAARNKWQWNPDWWAEATSFKVR
;
A
#
# COMPACT_ATOMS: atom_id res chain seq x y z
N MET A 1 24.93 26.13 -24.11
CA MET A 1 24.40 25.46 -22.90
C MET A 1 24.90 24.03 -22.94
N GLU A 2 25.94 23.71 -22.16
CA GLU A 2 26.53 22.36 -22.16
C GLU A 2 25.62 21.39 -21.40
N HIS A 3 24.93 20.51 -22.13
CA HIS A 3 24.19 19.40 -21.54
C HIS A 3 25.19 18.43 -20.91
N HIS A 4 25.32 18.49 -19.58
CA HIS A 4 26.02 17.46 -18.81
C HIS A 4 25.23 16.15 -18.93
N SER A 5 25.64 15.36 -19.91
CA SER A 5 25.09 14.04 -20.22
C SER A 5 25.33 13.09 -19.06
N LYS A 6 24.26 12.67 -18.38
CA LYS A 6 24.34 11.64 -17.34
C LYS A 6 24.58 10.27 -17.99
N LYS A 7 25.35 9.40 -17.32
CA LYS A 7 25.63 8.04 -17.78
C LYS A 7 25.10 7.03 -16.77
N CYS A 8 24.68 5.87 -17.26
CA CYS A 8 24.29 4.75 -16.42
C CYS A 8 25.54 4.12 -15.81
N LEU A 9 25.61 3.98 -14.48
CA LEU A 9 26.77 3.39 -13.81
C LEU A 9 26.93 1.87 -14.05
N LYS A 10 25.87 1.19 -14.52
CA LYS A 10 25.95 -0.24 -14.82
C LYS A 10 26.45 -0.54 -16.23
N CYS A 11 25.92 0.16 -17.23
CA CYS A 11 26.13 -0.15 -18.65
C CYS A 11 26.89 0.94 -19.41
N ASP A 12 27.31 2.00 -18.73
CA ASP A 12 28.03 3.17 -19.25
C ASP A 12 27.34 3.91 -20.41
N GLN A 13 26.10 3.55 -20.72
CA GLN A 13 25.31 4.21 -21.75
C GLN A 13 24.91 5.61 -21.31
N LYS A 14 24.93 6.53 -22.27
CA LYS A 14 24.43 7.89 -22.12
C LYS A 14 22.91 7.85 -21.91
N ILE A 15 22.43 8.65 -20.96
CA ILE A 15 21.03 8.76 -20.61
C ILE A 15 20.50 10.08 -21.20
N ASP A 16 19.68 9.97 -22.23
CA ASP A 16 19.07 11.12 -22.93
C ASP A 16 17.59 11.36 -22.54
N GLY A 17 17.12 10.77 -21.44
CA GLY A 17 15.73 10.86 -21.01
C GLY A 17 15.50 10.51 -19.54
N ALA A 18 14.40 9.81 -19.26
CA ALA A 18 14.08 9.35 -17.91
C ALA A 18 15.16 8.40 -17.38
N TYR A 19 15.43 8.51 -16.07
CA TYR A 19 16.43 7.70 -15.40
C TYR A 19 16.04 7.45 -13.95
N VAL A 20 16.62 6.41 -13.40
CA VAL A 20 16.48 6.03 -12.00
C VAL A 20 17.71 6.51 -11.24
N ARG A 21 17.51 6.95 -10.01
CA ARG A 21 18.58 7.23 -9.05
C ARG A 21 18.50 6.29 -7.88
N CYS A 22 19.64 5.96 -7.29
CA CYS A 22 19.65 5.26 -6.02
C CYS A 22 18.84 6.05 -4.98
N SER A 23 17.85 5.40 -4.37
CA SER A 23 16.95 6.04 -3.40
C SER A 23 17.68 6.49 -2.13
N ALA A 24 18.75 5.77 -1.74
CA ALA A 24 19.53 6.05 -0.55
C ALA A 24 20.52 7.22 -0.73
N CYS A 25 21.45 7.12 -1.68
CA CYS A 25 22.49 8.14 -1.87
C CYS A 25 22.06 9.28 -2.81
N LYS A 26 21.11 9.05 -3.72
CA LYS A 26 20.67 9.97 -4.79
C LYS A 26 21.79 10.43 -5.76
N VAL A 27 22.98 9.83 -5.66
CA VAL A 27 24.16 10.13 -6.48
C VAL A 27 24.21 9.22 -7.71
N ALA A 28 24.10 7.92 -7.51
CA ALA A 28 24.18 6.93 -8.58
C ALA A 28 22.97 7.02 -9.55
N THR A 29 23.24 7.04 -10.85
CA THR A 29 22.25 7.13 -11.94
C THR A 29 22.24 5.87 -12.81
N TYR A 30 21.04 5.42 -13.17
CA TYR A 30 20.80 4.23 -13.97
C TYR A 30 19.72 4.48 -15.02
N CYS A 31 19.82 3.86 -16.19
CA CYS A 31 18.76 3.94 -17.20
C CYS A 31 17.47 3.23 -16.75
N THR A 32 17.59 2.11 -16.02
CA THR A 32 16.46 1.31 -15.53
C THR A 32 16.69 0.82 -14.10
N VAL A 33 15.61 0.33 -13.47
CA VAL A 33 15.68 -0.32 -12.15
C VAL A 33 16.51 -1.61 -12.21
N ASP A 34 16.51 -2.31 -13.34
CA ASP A 34 17.29 -3.54 -13.50
C ASP A 34 18.80 -3.24 -13.49
N CYS A 35 19.22 -2.18 -14.19
CA CYS A 35 20.61 -1.70 -14.11
C CYS A 35 21.03 -1.30 -12.69
N GLN A 36 20.11 -0.75 -11.89
CA GLN A 36 20.39 -0.46 -10.48
C GLN A 36 20.59 -1.75 -9.68
N LYS A 37 19.72 -2.76 -9.85
CA LYS A 37 19.80 -4.05 -9.15
C LYS A 37 21.08 -4.80 -9.49
N GLU A 38 21.42 -4.90 -10.77
CA GLU A 38 22.63 -5.58 -11.23
C GLU A 38 23.93 -4.87 -10.87
N HIS A 39 23.86 -3.58 -10.53
CA HIS A 39 25.02 -2.82 -10.04
C HIS A 39 25.04 -2.76 -8.50
N TRP A 40 24.00 -3.25 -7.82
CA TRP A 40 23.87 -3.12 -6.38
C TRP A 40 25.03 -3.78 -5.63
N ASP A 41 25.46 -4.96 -6.06
CA ASP A 41 26.54 -5.72 -5.42
C ASP A 41 27.84 -4.91 -5.30
N VAL A 42 28.11 -4.02 -6.26
CA VAL A 42 29.28 -3.13 -6.28
C VAL A 42 28.95 -1.76 -5.66
N HIS A 43 27.74 -1.25 -5.89
CA HIS A 43 27.32 0.05 -5.40
C HIS A 43 27.17 0.10 -3.89
N GLN A 44 26.73 -0.98 -3.25
CA GLN A 44 26.37 -1.00 -1.83
C GLN A 44 27.53 -0.55 -0.94
N ASP A 45 28.76 -0.98 -1.25
CA ASP A 45 29.97 -0.63 -0.49
C ASP A 45 30.31 0.86 -0.59
N GLN A 46 29.90 1.51 -1.67
CA GLN A 46 30.13 2.93 -1.94
C GLN A 46 28.87 3.78 -1.71
N CYS A 47 27.76 3.15 -1.31
CA CYS A 47 26.48 3.81 -1.15
C CYS A 47 26.46 4.60 0.17
N VAL A 48 27.03 5.81 0.15
CA VAL A 48 26.92 6.74 1.27
C VAL A 48 25.52 7.36 1.22
N ALA A 49 24.59 6.77 1.98
CA ALA A 49 23.32 7.41 2.26
C ALA A 49 23.65 8.77 2.88
N LYS A 50 23.30 9.86 2.18
CA LYS A 50 23.23 11.16 2.85
C LYS A 50 22.08 11.04 3.83
N VAL A 51 22.38 10.58 5.05
CA VAL A 51 21.57 10.87 6.21
C VAL A 51 21.49 12.39 6.19
N THR A 52 20.35 12.93 5.78
CA THR A 52 20.04 14.33 6.02
C THR A 52 19.91 14.46 7.53
N SER A 53 21.04 14.51 8.23
CA SER A 53 21.13 15.16 9.53
C SER A 53 20.80 16.63 9.26
N PRO A 54 19.71 17.17 9.80
CA PRO A 54 19.40 18.58 9.68
C PRO A 54 20.31 19.32 10.66
N SER A 55 21.57 19.52 10.29
CA SER A 55 22.47 20.44 10.98
C SER A 55 22.84 21.56 10.03
N ASP A 56 22.40 22.76 10.42
CA ASP A 56 22.98 24.07 10.13
C ASP A 56 22.76 24.68 8.74
N GLU A 57 21.55 25.20 8.55
CA GLU A 57 21.27 26.66 8.49
C GLU A 57 19.87 26.85 7.89
N LEU A 58 18.88 27.13 8.75
CA LEU A 58 17.53 27.50 8.31
C LEU A 58 17.49 29.01 7.97
N PRO A 59 16.89 29.39 6.83
CA PRO A 59 16.69 30.79 6.46
C PRO A 59 15.73 31.51 7.43
N PRO A 60 15.81 32.85 7.57
CA PRO A 60 15.22 33.61 8.69
C PRO A 60 13.68 33.66 8.72
N TYR A 61 12.98 32.96 7.82
CA TYR A 61 11.53 33.08 7.67
C TYR A 61 10.73 32.00 8.44
N ALA A 62 11.39 31.05 9.11
CA ALA A 62 10.71 29.96 9.84
C ALA A 62 10.26 30.35 11.28
N ALA A 63 10.20 31.63 11.63
CA ALA A 63 9.88 32.08 12.99
C ALA A 63 8.38 32.17 13.33
N VAL A 64 7.46 31.67 12.49
CA VAL A 64 6.00 31.85 12.73
C VAL A 64 5.17 30.56 12.75
N ALA A 65 5.78 29.42 13.10
CA ALA A 65 5.01 28.20 13.37
C ALA A 65 5.52 27.46 14.61
N PHE A 66 5.47 28.13 15.76
CA PHE A 66 5.54 27.45 17.05
C PHE A 66 4.25 26.65 17.25
N GLY A 67 4.32 25.32 17.13
CA GLY A 67 3.21 24.47 17.52
C GLY A 67 3.25 22.99 17.13
N ALA A 68 4.19 22.52 16.30
CA ALA A 68 4.28 21.10 15.96
C ALA A 68 5.53 20.46 16.58
N PRO A 69 5.40 19.64 17.65
CA PRO A 69 6.48 18.78 18.10
C PRO A 69 6.60 17.63 17.12
N THR A 70 7.68 17.60 16.34
CA THR A 70 7.99 16.43 15.52
C THR A 70 9.11 15.62 16.18
N HIS A 71 8.78 14.34 16.41
CA HIS A 71 9.70 13.21 16.68
C HIS A 71 10.27 13.08 18.10
N ASN A 72 9.43 12.64 19.03
CA ASN A 72 9.75 11.69 20.11
C ASN A 72 8.46 11.19 20.75
N LEU A 73 7.54 10.66 19.92
CA LEU A 73 6.32 10.06 20.45
C LEU A 73 6.70 8.79 21.20
N THR A 74 6.31 8.74 22.46
CA THR A 74 6.39 7.54 23.29
C THR A 74 5.62 6.40 22.60
N HIS A 75 5.98 5.15 22.91
CA HIS A 75 5.26 3.97 22.37
C HIS A 75 3.73 4.07 22.58
N ILE A 76 3.31 4.72 23.66
CA ILE A 76 1.89 4.96 23.99
C ILE A 76 1.23 5.93 23.01
N GLU A 77 1.93 6.99 22.61
CA GLU A 77 1.41 7.96 21.65
C GLU A 77 1.36 7.38 20.23
N ILE A 78 2.38 6.61 19.83
CA ILE A 78 2.36 5.85 18.57
C ILE A 78 1.18 4.87 18.53
N GLN A 79 0.91 4.17 19.65
CA GLN A 79 -0.23 3.26 19.75
C GLN A 79 -1.57 4.00 19.62
N ARG A 80 -1.72 5.17 20.27
CA ARG A 80 -2.93 5.99 20.17
C ARG A 80 -3.16 6.57 18.78
N GLU A 81 -2.10 6.95 18.06
CA GLU A 81 -2.20 7.39 16.68
C GLU A 81 -2.63 6.25 15.77
N LYS A 82 -2.07 5.04 15.94
CA LYS A 82 -2.51 3.84 15.21
C LYS A 82 -3.97 3.51 15.49
N GLU A 83 -4.40 3.58 16.75
CA GLU A 83 -5.80 3.34 17.14
C GLU A 83 -6.74 4.40 16.55
N SER A 84 -6.34 5.67 16.55
CA SER A 84 -7.11 6.76 15.94
C SER A 84 -7.23 6.61 14.42
N ALA A 85 -6.12 6.29 13.74
CA ALA A 85 -6.11 6.04 12.30
C ALA A 85 -6.97 4.84 11.93
N MET A 86 -6.89 3.75 12.70
CA MET A 86 -7.74 2.57 12.52
C MET A 86 -9.23 2.89 12.73
N MET A 87 -9.57 3.75 13.70
CA MET A 87 -10.94 4.19 13.94
C MET A 87 -11.47 5.10 12.82
N GLU A 88 -10.63 5.95 12.25
CA GLU A 88 -10.99 6.82 11.12
C GLU A 88 -11.16 6.01 9.82
N GLU A 89 -10.27 5.06 9.55
CA GLU A 89 -10.42 4.09 8.46
C GLU A 89 -11.71 3.26 8.62
N PHE A 90 -11.97 2.77 9.83
CA PHE A 90 -13.21 2.04 10.13
C PHE A 90 -14.46 2.92 9.94
N TYR A 91 -14.40 4.20 10.31
CA TYR A 91 -15.50 5.14 10.12
C TYR A 91 -15.76 5.43 8.64
N ASN A 92 -14.70 5.67 7.86
CA ASN A 92 -14.78 5.88 6.42
C ASN A 92 -15.26 4.62 5.69
N TRP A 93 -14.76 3.45 6.10
CA TRP A 93 -15.22 2.15 5.63
C TRP A 93 -16.71 1.96 5.90
N ARG A 94 -17.15 2.19 7.14
CA ARG A 94 -18.55 2.10 7.51
C ARG A 94 -19.37 3.07 6.67
N LYS A 95 -18.92 4.29 6.43
CA LYS A 95 -19.65 5.25 5.58
C LYS A 95 -19.84 4.76 4.14
N ILE A 96 -18.83 4.12 3.55
CA ILE A 96 -18.87 3.57 2.18
C ILE A 96 -19.78 2.34 2.12
N TRP A 97 -19.66 1.43 3.08
CA TRP A 97 -20.29 0.10 3.02
C TRP A 97 -21.61 0.00 3.77
N TYR A 98 -21.93 0.93 4.66
CA TYR A 98 -23.15 0.92 5.48
C TYR A 98 -24.42 0.86 4.64
N ASN A 99 -24.49 1.62 3.56
CA ASN A 99 -25.65 1.59 2.66
C ASN A 99 -25.80 0.22 1.99
N THR A 100 -24.70 -0.43 1.63
CA THR A 100 -24.73 -1.73 0.97
C THR A 100 -25.05 -2.84 1.95
N ILE A 101 -24.44 -2.83 3.15
CA ILE A 101 -24.75 -3.77 4.22
C ILE A 101 -26.22 -3.61 4.63
N THR A 102 -26.70 -2.38 4.84
CA THR A 102 -28.10 -2.11 5.22
C THR A 102 -29.07 -2.61 4.15
N LYS A 103 -28.81 -2.35 2.87
CA LYS A 103 -29.64 -2.86 1.76
C LYS A 103 -29.65 -4.39 1.69
N CYS A 104 -28.51 -5.03 1.89
CA CYS A 104 -28.46 -6.49 1.87
C CYS A 104 -29.10 -7.11 3.12
N THR A 105 -28.96 -6.50 4.30
CA THR A 105 -29.64 -6.92 5.53
C THR A 105 -31.15 -6.77 5.41
N ILE A 106 -31.63 -5.68 4.80
CA ILE A 106 -33.07 -5.49 4.51
C ILE A 106 -33.55 -6.55 3.51
N SER A 107 -32.82 -6.83 2.43
CA SER A 107 -33.17 -7.90 1.48
C SER A 107 -33.18 -9.30 2.13
N MET A 108 -32.28 -9.55 3.09
CA MET A 108 -32.27 -10.75 3.93
C MET A 108 -33.51 -10.89 4.80
N LEU A 109 -33.90 -9.80 5.48
CA LEU A 109 -35.11 -9.77 6.32
C LEU A 109 -36.39 -9.89 5.49
N SER A 110 -36.34 -9.48 4.23
CA SER A 110 -37.40 -9.67 3.24
C SER A 110 -37.42 -11.09 2.63
N CYS A 111 -36.58 -12.02 3.09
CA CYS A 111 -36.49 -13.41 2.62
C CYS A 111 -36.26 -13.54 1.10
N GLU A 112 -35.62 -12.56 0.46
CA GLU A 112 -35.21 -12.71 -0.94
C GLU A 112 -34.00 -13.66 -0.99
N PRO A 113 -34.05 -14.77 -1.75
CA PRO A 113 -32.94 -15.72 -1.86
C PRO A 113 -31.62 -15.05 -2.29
N TYR A 114 -31.73 -13.94 -3.02
CA TYR A 114 -30.61 -13.16 -3.55
C TYR A 114 -29.87 -12.32 -2.50
N GLY A 115 -30.48 -12.00 -1.35
CA GLY A 115 -29.91 -11.10 -0.36
C GLY A 115 -28.73 -11.71 0.41
N LEU A 116 -28.82 -13.01 0.71
CA LEU A 116 -27.83 -13.76 1.49
C LEU A 116 -26.53 -13.97 0.70
N ASP A 117 -26.64 -14.35 -0.58
CA ASP A 117 -25.48 -14.56 -1.44
C ASP A 117 -24.75 -13.26 -1.75
N LYS A 118 -25.49 -12.16 -1.95
CA LYS A 118 -24.88 -10.83 -2.17
C LYS A 118 -24.11 -10.33 -0.95
N LEU A 119 -24.62 -10.58 0.26
CA LEU A 119 -23.93 -10.30 1.52
C LEU A 119 -22.65 -11.12 1.68
N ARG A 120 -22.67 -12.40 1.29
CA ARG A 120 -21.48 -13.25 1.29
C ARG A 120 -20.42 -12.73 0.33
N THR A 121 -20.80 -12.40 -0.91
CA THR A 121 -19.87 -11.84 -1.91
C THR A 121 -19.30 -10.49 -1.48
N HIS A 122 -20.13 -9.62 -0.90
CA HIS A 122 -19.67 -8.30 -0.45
C HIS A 122 -18.84 -8.36 0.83
N GLY A 123 -19.24 -9.17 1.81
CA GLY A 123 -18.44 -9.42 3.02
C GLY A 123 -17.09 -10.02 2.69
N LEU A 124 -17.04 -10.87 1.66
CA LEU A 124 -15.80 -11.43 1.13
C LEU A 124 -14.94 -10.37 0.44
N ALA A 125 -15.52 -9.50 -0.40
CA ALA A 125 -14.82 -8.40 -1.05
C ALA A 125 -14.22 -7.43 -0.01
N ILE A 126 -14.98 -7.10 1.04
CA ILE A 126 -14.54 -6.32 2.20
C ILE A 126 -13.33 -7.00 2.86
N TRP A 127 -13.45 -8.28 3.22
CA TRP A 127 -12.40 -9.04 3.91
C TRP A 127 -11.10 -9.13 3.08
N VAL A 128 -11.21 -9.22 1.76
CA VAL A 128 -10.06 -9.21 0.82
C VAL A 128 -9.45 -7.81 0.64
N SER A 129 -10.24 -6.75 0.83
CA SER A 129 -9.78 -5.37 0.70
C SER A 129 -9.01 -4.87 1.93
N GLU A 130 -9.40 -5.31 3.13
CA GLU A 130 -8.80 -4.88 4.41
C GLU A 130 -7.46 -5.55 4.73
N ARG A 131 -7.14 -6.68 4.08
CA ARG A 131 -5.88 -7.39 4.32
C ARG A 131 -4.82 -6.97 3.31
N THR A 132 -4.00 -6.00 3.72
CA THR A 132 -2.80 -5.50 3.00
C THR A 132 -1.75 -6.58 2.77
N GLU A 133 -1.78 -7.67 3.54
CA GLU A 133 -0.87 -8.81 3.44
C GLU A 133 -1.11 -9.70 2.21
N TYR A 134 -2.23 -9.52 1.51
CA TYR A 134 -2.56 -10.29 0.32
C TYR A 134 -2.39 -9.47 -0.95
N SER A 135 -1.13 -9.18 -1.29
CA SER A 135 -0.76 -8.82 -2.66
C SER A 135 -1.01 -9.98 -3.65
N ASN A 136 -1.13 -11.21 -3.12
CA ASN A 136 -1.39 -12.42 -3.89
C ASN A 136 -2.84 -12.91 -3.70
N LEU A 137 -3.67 -12.68 -4.72
CA LEU A 137 -5.08 -13.12 -4.75
C LEU A 137 -5.23 -14.66 -4.69
N ASP A 138 -4.27 -15.42 -5.21
CA ASP A 138 -4.34 -16.88 -5.21
C ASP A 138 -4.16 -17.44 -3.80
N ALA A 139 -3.29 -16.83 -2.98
CA ALA A 139 -3.12 -17.21 -1.58
C ALA A 139 -4.40 -16.98 -0.76
N SER A 140 -5.10 -15.88 -1.00
CA SER A 140 -6.39 -15.59 -0.36
C SER A 140 -7.48 -16.56 -0.80
N LYS A 141 -7.54 -16.87 -2.10
CA LYS A 141 -8.48 -17.85 -2.64
C LYS A 141 -8.27 -19.23 -2.01
N ALA A 142 -7.01 -19.65 -1.85
CA ALA A 142 -6.65 -20.91 -1.21
C ALA A 142 -7.08 -20.95 0.27
N TYR A 143 -6.78 -19.90 1.05
CA TYR A 143 -7.16 -19.79 2.45
C TYR A 143 -8.67 -19.91 2.65
N ILE A 144 -9.45 -19.21 1.83
CA ILE A 144 -10.91 -19.21 1.98
C ILE A 144 -11.50 -20.55 1.57
N SER A 145 -10.96 -21.18 0.53
CA SER A 145 -11.36 -22.52 0.11
C SER A 145 -11.12 -23.55 1.23
N GLU A 146 -9.96 -23.50 1.88
CA GLU A 146 -9.64 -24.36 3.03
C GLU A 146 -10.58 -24.10 4.22
N ARG A 147 -10.88 -22.84 4.51
CA ARG A 147 -11.80 -22.46 5.59
C ARG A 147 -13.24 -22.87 5.30
N ALA A 148 -13.70 -22.76 4.05
CA ALA A 148 -15.01 -23.23 3.62
C ALA A 148 -15.13 -24.75 3.77
N ALA A 149 -14.09 -25.50 3.37
CA ALA A 149 -14.04 -26.95 3.55
C ALA A 149 -14.13 -27.36 5.03
N ARG A 150 -13.38 -26.69 5.92
CA ARG A 150 -13.43 -26.95 7.38
C ARG A 150 -14.82 -26.71 7.98
N ASN A 151 -15.51 -25.66 7.55
CA ASN A 151 -16.81 -25.28 8.08
C ASN A 151 -18.00 -25.91 7.33
N LYS A 152 -17.74 -26.79 6.34
CA LYS A 152 -18.78 -27.38 5.45
C LYS A 152 -19.65 -26.32 4.77
N TRP A 153 -19.06 -25.18 4.44
CA TRP A 153 -19.77 -24.12 3.73
C TRP A 153 -19.77 -24.41 2.24
N GLN A 154 -20.94 -24.26 1.62
CA GLN A 154 -21.06 -24.31 0.18
C GLN A 154 -20.42 -23.04 -0.40
N TRP A 155 -19.20 -23.18 -0.89
CA TRP A 155 -18.43 -22.12 -1.52
C TRP A 155 -18.69 -22.12 -3.01
N ASN A 156 -19.18 -20.99 -3.54
CA ASN A 156 -19.26 -20.79 -4.99
C ASN A 156 -17.97 -20.08 -5.48
N PRO A 157 -17.18 -20.70 -6.36
CA PRO A 157 -15.99 -20.07 -6.95
C PRO A 157 -16.27 -18.76 -7.68
N ASP A 158 -17.48 -18.60 -8.24
CA ASP A 158 -17.85 -17.42 -9.01
C ASP A 158 -17.96 -16.16 -8.13
N TRP A 159 -18.29 -16.33 -6.85
CA TRP A 159 -18.32 -15.22 -5.87
C TRP A 159 -16.95 -14.61 -5.66
N TRP A 160 -15.88 -15.40 -5.74
CA TRP A 160 -14.50 -14.89 -5.66
C TRP A 160 -14.18 -13.99 -6.85
N ALA A 161 -14.50 -14.46 -8.07
CA ALA A 161 -14.23 -13.70 -9.29
C ALA A 161 -14.98 -12.36 -9.30
N GLU A 162 -16.26 -12.36 -8.90
CA GLU A 162 -17.06 -11.13 -8.76
C GLU A 162 -16.48 -10.21 -7.68
N ALA A 163 -16.17 -10.76 -6.50
CA ALA A 163 -15.63 -10.02 -5.36
C ALA A 163 -14.25 -9.41 -5.63
N THR A 164 -13.39 -10.04 -6.45
CA THR A 164 -12.04 -9.53 -6.72
C THR A 164 -11.91 -8.78 -8.05
N SER A 165 -12.98 -8.68 -8.82
CA SER A 165 -13.00 -8.02 -10.14
C SER A 165 -12.45 -6.58 -10.11
N PHE A 166 -12.60 -5.89 -8.98
CA PHE A 166 -12.09 -4.52 -8.80
C PHE A 166 -10.55 -4.41 -8.69
N LYS A 167 -9.83 -5.51 -8.39
CA LYS A 167 -8.36 -5.52 -8.28
C LYS A 167 -7.63 -5.93 -9.57
N VAL A 168 -8.34 -6.48 -10.56
CA VAL A 168 -7.75 -7.01 -11.81
C VAL A 168 -7.73 -5.93 -12.92
N ARG A 169 -7.53 -4.66 -12.56
CA ARG A 169 -7.58 -3.52 -13.51
C ARG A 169 -6.25 -2.79 -13.59
#